data_AF-A0A1Q8A714-F1
#
_entry.id   AF-A0A1Q8A714-F1
#
_cell.length_a   1.000
_cell.length_b   1.000
_cell.length_c   1.000
_cell.angle_alpha   90.00
_cell.angle_beta   90.00
_cell.angle_gamma   90.00
#
_symmetry.space_group_name_H-M   'P 1'
#
loop_
_entity.id
_entity.type
_entity.pdbx_description
1 polymer ?
#
loop_
_entity_poly.entity_id
_entity_poly.type
_entity_poly.pdbx_seq_one_letter_code
_entity_poly.pdbx_strand_id
1 'polypeptide(L)'
;MKRNLNMDRIAKELGAERKGKVAASGGYFGAMQLVADIEARLLVPAGGGRRTDPQWTERRLIPVAVRTLERLEKLTARVREHAGVNIEPMQLAALLLEKTTERLSKDDAEKLLASRRRTSR
;
A
#
# COMPACT_ATOMS: atom_id res chain seq x y z
N MET A 1 6.29 43.81 1.92
CA MET A 1 6.01 42.76 2.94
C MET A 1 5.01 41.77 2.36
N LYS A 2 5.42 40.51 2.10
CA LYS A 2 4.47 39.46 1.69
C LYS A 2 3.61 39.11 2.91
N ARG A 3 2.30 39.31 2.78
CA ARG A 3 1.32 38.98 3.83
C ARG A 3 1.29 37.46 3.95
N ASN A 4 1.79 36.91 5.05
CA ASN A 4 1.74 35.47 5.29
C ASN A 4 0.27 35.10 5.55
N LEU A 5 -0.36 34.47 4.56
CA LEU A 5 -1.72 33.93 4.69
C LEU A 5 -1.71 32.75 5.65
N ASN A 6 -2.64 32.74 6.60
CA ASN A 6 -2.86 31.58 7.45
C ASN A 6 -3.69 30.54 6.68
N MET A 7 -2.99 29.62 6.04
CA MET A 7 -3.61 28.58 5.20
C MET A 7 -4.49 27.62 6.01
N ASP A 8 -4.20 27.40 7.29
CA ASP A 8 -4.95 26.47 8.13
C ASP A 8 -6.30 27.08 8.54
N ARG A 9 -6.35 28.40 8.74
CA ARG A 9 -7.60 29.14 8.91
C ARG A 9 -8.47 29.07 7.65
N ILE A 10 -7.87 29.29 6.49
CA ILE A 10 -8.57 29.22 5.19
C ILE A 10 -9.15 27.82 4.98
N ALA A 11 -8.36 26.77 5.23
CA ALA A 11 -8.84 25.39 5.10
C ALA A 11 -10.05 25.12 6.01
N LYS A 12 -9.99 25.57 7.28
CA LYS A 12 -11.09 25.43 8.24
C LYS A 12 -12.35 26.18 7.79
N GLU A 13 -12.22 27.42 7.32
CA GLU A 13 -13.34 28.22 6.83
C GLU A 13 -13.97 27.63 5.55
N LEU A 14 -13.19 26.94 4.72
CA LEU A 14 -13.66 26.25 3.52
C LEU A 14 -14.19 24.81 3.79
N GLY A 15 -14.20 24.35 5.05
CA GLY A 15 -14.59 22.98 5.39
C GLY A 15 -13.63 21.92 4.81
N ALA A 16 -12.40 22.30 4.49
CA ALA A 16 -11.39 21.44 3.88
C ALA A 16 -10.30 21.04 4.89
N GLU A 17 -9.65 19.90 4.64
CA GLU A 17 -8.50 19.44 5.41
C GLU A 17 -7.22 19.56 4.57
N ARG A 18 -6.17 20.15 5.14
CA ARG A 18 -4.89 20.32 4.45
C ARG A 18 -4.12 19.00 4.43
N LYS A 19 -4.19 18.28 3.31
CA LYS A 19 -3.50 16.98 3.12
C LYS A 19 -2.01 17.08 2.77
N GLY A 20 -1.50 18.27 2.47
CA GLY A 20 -0.08 18.43 2.17
C GLY A 20 0.33 19.86 1.83
N LYS A 21 1.63 20.03 1.58
CA LYS A 21 2.23 21.26 1.06
C LYS A 21 2.80 20.97 -0.32
N VAL A 22 2.63 21.90 -1.24
CA VAL A 22 3.30 21.91 -2.55
C VAL A 22 4.25 23.10 -2.54
N ALA A 23 5.51 22.87 -2.90
CA ALA A 23 6.51 23.93 -2.99
C ALA A 23 6.50 24.50 -4.42
N ALA A 24 5.49 25.31 -4.75
CA ALA A 24 5.45 26.00 -6.03
C ALA A 24 6.06 27.39 -5.89
N SER A 25 7.13 27.68 -6.64
CA SER A 25 7.65 29.04 -6.84
C SER A 25 6.90 29.71 -8.00
N GLY A 26 6.43 30.94 -7.84
CA GLY A 26 5.75 31.65 -8.93
C GLY A 26 6.64 31.86 -10.16
N GLY A 27 6.06 31.80 -11.37
CA GLY A 27 6.74 31.95 -12.66
C GLY A 27 6.33 30.88 -13.67
N TYR A 28 6.74 31.01 -14.94
CA TYR A 28 6.40 30.05 -16.02
C TYR A 28 6.78 28.59 -15.67
N PHE A 29 7.91 28.40 -14.98
CA PHE A 29 8.35 27.07 -14.52
C PHE A 29 7.62 26.55 -13.28
N GLY A 30 6.98 27.43 -12.50
CA GLY A 30 6.21 27.05 -11.32
C GLY A 30 4.91 26.32 -11.66
N ALA A 31 4.28 26.72 -12.77
CA ALA A 31 3.11 26.01 -13.29
C ALA A 31 3.47 24.60 -13.75
N MET A 32 4.62 24.42 -14.41
CA MET A 32 5.12 23.10 -14.81
C MET A 32 5.44 22.21 -13.61
N GLN A 33 6.03 22.77 -12.55
CA GLN A 33 6.27 22.03 -11.32
C GLN A 33 4.97 21.61 -10.63
N LEU A 34 3.96 22.49 -10.62
CA LEU A 34 2.63 22.16 -10.11
C LEU A 34 1.96 21.05 -10.93
N VAL A 35 2.05 21.09 -12.26
CA VAL A 35 1.54 20.02 -13.13
C VAL A 35 2.24 18.70 -12.82
N ALA A 36 3.57 18.69 -12.70
CA ALA A 36 4.32 17.49 -12.35
C ALA A 36 3.94 16.93 -10.96
N ASP A 37 3.74 17.80 -9.96
CA ASP A 37 3.31 17.39 -8.62
C ASP A 37 1.88 16.83 -8.61
N ILE A 38 1.00 17.41 -9.43
CA ILE A 38 -0.38 16.92 -9.64
C ILE A 38 -0.32 15.57 -10.33
N GLU A 39 0.44 15.41 -11.41
CA GLU A 39 0.59 14.11 -12.10
C GLU A 39 1.12 13.05 -11.13
N ALA A 40 2.21 13.31 -10.40
CA ALA A 40 2.82 12.33 -9.50
C ALA A 40 1.87 11.87 -8.37
N ARG A 41 1.21 12.81 -7.67
CA ARG A 41 0.33 12.47 -6.53
C ARG A 41 -0.96 11.81 -6.93
N LEU A 42 -1.28 11.96 -8.19
CA LEU A 42 -2.56 11.68 -8.69
C LEU A 42 -2.40 10.73 -9.92
N LEU A 43 -1.45 9.82 -9.92
CA LEU A 43 -1.55 8.67 -10.84
C LEU A 43 -2.42 7.59 -10.19
N VAL A 44 -3.28 6.97 -10.99
CA VAL A 44 -4.00 5.76 -10.58
C VAL A 44 -2.99 4.61 -10.69
N PRO A 45 -2.85 3.74 -9.67
CA PRO A 45 -1.96 2.59 -9.75
C PRO A 45 -2.32 1.69 -10.93
N ALA A 46 -1.35 0.91 -11.44
CA ALA A 46 -1.57 -0.02 -12.56
C ALA A 46 -2.69 -1.05 -12.29
N GLY A 47 -2.97 -1.36 -11.01
CA GLY A 47 -4.08 -2.22 -10.58
C GLY A 47 -5.45 -1.52 -10.49
N GLY A 48 -5.56 -0.25 -10.90
CA GLY A 48 -6.74 0.59 -10.66
C GLY A 48 -6.83 1.11 -9.23
N GLY A 49 -7.85 1.95 -8.96
CA GLY A 49 -8.14 2.47 -7.61
C GLY A 49 -8.02 3.99 -7.46
N ARG A 50 -7.92 4.46 -6.21
CA ARG A 50 -7.82 5.89 -5.89
C ARG A 50 -6.40 6.39 -6.17
N ARG A 51 -6.30 7.62 -6.68
CA ARG A 51 -5.06 8.42 -6.73
C ARG A 51 -4.39 8.37 -5.36
N THR A 52 -3.18 7.81 -5.30
CA THR A 52 -2.45 7.53 -4.04
C THR A 52 -1.04 8.09 -4.13
N ASP A 53 -0.57 8.74 -3.07
CA ASP A 53 0.80 9.28 -3.00
C ASP A 53 1.81 8.11 -3.03
N PRO A 54 2.74 8.05 -4.00
CA PRO A 54 3.71 6.96 -4.12
C PRO A 54 4.72 6.90 -2.96
N GLN A 55 4.82 7.95 -2.13
CA GLN A 55 5.65 7.96 -0.92
C GLN A 55 4.93 7.41 0.32
N TRP A 56 3.63 7.06 0.23
CA TRP A 56 2.96 6.39 1.34
C TRP A 56 3.52 4.98 1.53
N THR A 57 4.20 4.77 2.65
CA THR A 57 4.57 3.43 3.10
C THR A 57 3.31 2.65 3.44
N GLU A 58 2.98 1.68 2.58
CA GLU A 58 1.85 0.78 2.79
C GLU A 58 2.03 -0.03 4.08
N ARG A 59 1.23 0.27 5.10
CA ARG A 59 1.08 -0.61 6.25
C ARG A 59 -0.11 -1.53 6.00
N ARG A 60 0.16 -2.76 5.58
CA ARG A 60 -0.86 -3.80 5.37
C ARG A 60 -1.60 -4.11 6.67
N LEU A 61 -2.91 -4.32 6.59
CA LEU A 61 -3.75 -4.72 7.73
C LEU A 61 -3.30 -6.06 8.31
N ILE A 62 -2.86 -6.98 7.45
CA ILE A 62 -2.27 -8.25 7.85
C ILE A 62 -0.76 -8.16 7.61
N PRO A 63 0.05 -8.03 8.67
CA PRO A 63 1.50 -7.97 8.52
C PRO A 63 2.02 -9.36 8.14
N VAL A 64 2.65 -9.44 6.97
CA VAL A 64 3.41 -10.60 6.52
C VAL A 64 4.88 -10.21 6.38
N ALA A 65 5.78 -11.18 6.55
CA ALA A 65 7.20 -10.94 6.31
C ALA A 65 7.43 -10.56 4.83
N VAL A 66 8.33 -9.60 4.57
CA VAL A 66 8.61 -9.07 3.22
C VAL A 66 8.93 -10.20 2.23
N ARG A 67 9.80 -11.14 2.63
CA ARG A 67 10.14 -12.34 1.83
C ARG A 67 8.93 -13.19 1.43
N THR A 68 7.90 -13.24 2.28
CA THR A 68 6.69 -14.04 2.04
C THR A 68 5.79 -13.31 1.06
N LEU A 69 5.67 -12.00 1.20
CA LEU A 69 4.91 -11.15 0.29
C LEU A 69 5.47 -11.21 -1.13
N GLU A 70 6.79 -11.02 -1.30
CA GLU A 70 7.45 -11.11 -2.61
C GLU A 70 7.23 -12.47 -3.28
N ARG A 71 7.21 -13.54 -2.47
CA ARG A 71 6.94 -14.90 -2.97
C ARG A 71 5.48 -15.06 -3.39
N LEU A 72 4.53 -14.50 -2.65
CA LEU A 72 3.11 -14.50 -3.02
C LEU A 72 2.90 -13.73 -4.32
N GLU A 73 3.49 -12.55 -4.47
CA GLU A 73 3.40 -11.74 -5.70
C GLU A 73 3.90 -12.50 -6.93
N LYS A 74 5.06 -13.17 -6.83
CA LYS A 74 5.60 -14.01 -7.91
C LYS A 74 4.68 -15.19 -8.26
N LEU A 75 4.09 -15.84 -7.26
CA LEU A 75 3.15 -16.95 -7.49
C LEU A 75 1.87 -16.46 -8.15
N THR A 76 1.33 -15.34 -7.66
CA THR A 76 0.14 -14.69 -8.21
C THR A 76 0.34 -14.28 -9.66
N ALA A 77 1.49 -13.67 -10.01
CA ALA A 77 1.81 -13.31 -11.39
C ALA A 77 1.77 -14.53 -12.32
N ARG A 78 2.40 -15.64 -11.90
CA ARG A 78 2.37 -16.90 -12.67
C ARG A 78 0.95 -17.43 -12.82
N VAL A 79 0.14 -17.42 -11.77
CA VAL A 79 -1.26 -17.88 -11.83
C VAL A 79 -2.08 -17.03 -12.79
N ARG A 80 -1.90 -15.70 -12.77
CA ARG A 80 -2.57 -14.79 -13.71
C ARG A 80 -2.21 -15.10 -15.17
N GLU A 81 -0.93 -15.34 -15.44
CA GLU A 81 -0.43 -15.68 -16.78
C GLU A 81 -0.97 -17.02 -17.29
N HIS A 82 -1.03 -18.04 -16.43
CA HIS A 82 -1.31 -19.41 -16.87
C HIS A 82 -2.78 -19.81 -16.76
N ALA A 83 -3.50 -19.30 -15.75
CA ALA A 83 -4.87 -19.73 -15.44
C ALA A 83 -5.94 -18.76 -15.94
N GLY A 84 -5.56 -17.57 -16.42
CA GLY A 84 -6.51 -16.53 -16.84
C GLY A 84 -7.38 -15.97 -15.70
N VAL A 85 -7.07 -16.30 -14.45
CA VAL A 85 -7.78 -15.83 -13.27
C VAL A 85 -7.06 -14.62 -12.69
N ASN A 86 -7.77 -13.50 -12.57
CA ASN A 86 -7.23 -12.32 -11.89
C ASN A 86 -7.43 -12.47 -10.38
N ILE A 87 -6.34 -12.82 -9.68
CA ILE A 87 -6.32 -12.96 -8.21
C ILE A 87 -5.24 -12.07 -7.62
N GLU A 88 -5.49 -11.41 -6.50
CA GLU A 88 -4.52 -10.59 -5.77
C GLU A 88 -3.64 -11.44 -4.82
N PRO A 89 -2.41 -11.02 -4.48
CA PRO A 89 -1.50 -11.80 -3.62
C PRO A 89 -2.11 -12.20 -2.27
N MET A 90 -2.89 -11.31 -1.66
CA MET A 90 -3.55 -11.60 -0.37
C MET A 90 -4.74 -12.55 -0.51
N GLN A 91 -5.40 -12.59 -1.67
CA GLN A 91 -6.46 -13.57 -1.93
C GLN A 91 -5.87 -14.97 -2.10
N LEU A 92 -4.74 -15.07 -2.81
CA LEU A 92 -3.99 -16.33 -2.89
C LEU A 92 -3.52 -16.78 -1.50
N ALA A 93 -3.04 -15.85 -0.66
CA ALA A 93 -2.67 -16.16 0.71
C ALA A 93 -3.85 -16.73 1.53
N ALA A 94 -5.05 -16.16 1.39
CA ALA A 94 -6.25 -16.67 2.07
C ALA A 94 -6.57 -18.11 1.64
N LEU A 95 -6.59 -18.40 0.34
CA LEU A 95 -6.81 -19.76 -0.17
C LEU A 95 -5.76 -20.77 0.32
N LEU A 96 -4.49 -20.35 0.39
CA LEU A 96 -3.43 -21.17 0.95
C LEU A 96 -3.63 -21.43 2.44
N LEU A 97 -4.09 -20.44 3.20
CA LEU A 97 -4.40 -20.60 4.61
C LEU A 97 -5.56 -21.57 4.83
N GLU A 98 -6.65 -21.44 4.07
CA GLU A 98 -7.79 -22.37 4.11
C GLU A 98 -7.34 -23.81 3.85
N LYS A 99 -6.67 -24.04 2.71
CA LYS A 99 -6.17 -25.37 2.32
C LYS A 99 -5.17 -25.96 3.31
N THR A 100 -4.34 -25.12 3.94
CA THR A 100 -3.36 -25.58 4.93
C THR A 100 -4.06 -25.93 6.24
N THR A 101 -5.06 -25.15 6.65
CA THR A 101 -5.82 -25.36 7.88
C THR A 101 -6.63 -26.66 7.82
N GLU A 102 -7.21 -26.99 6.66
CA GLU A 102 -7.89 -28.27 6.44
C GLU A 102 -6.99 -29.51 6.63
N ARG A 103 -5.69 -29.36 6.36
CA ARG A 103 -4.70 -30.44 6.43
C ARG A 103 -3.97 -30.49 7.77
N LEU A 104 -4.14 -29.48 8.61
CA LEU A 104 -3.39 -29.33 9.84
C LEU A 104 -4.04 -30.20 10.94
N SER A 105 -3.27 -31.13 11.52
CA SER A 105 -3.69 -31.79 12.76
C SER A 105 -3.44 -30.89 13.97
N LYS A 106 -4.08 -31.18 15.11
CA LYS A 106 -3.83 -30.42 16.37
C LYS A 106 -2.36 -30.45 16.79
N ASP A 107 -1.69 -31.59 16.63
CA ASP A 107 -0.28 -31.78 17.00
C ASP A 107 0.66 -30.94 16.12
N ASP A 108 0.28 -30.69 14.87
CA ASP A 108 1.05 -29.85 13.94
C ASP A 108 0.92 -28.36 14.27
N ALA A 109 -0.24 -27.93 14.77
CA ALA A 109 -0.46 -26.56 15.24
C ALA A 109 0.44 -26.23 16.45
N GLU A 110 0.55 -27.16 17.39
CA GLU A 110 1.39 -26.99 18.59
C GLU A 110 2.89 -26.93 18.24
N LYS A 111 3.35 -27.75 17.28
CA LYS A 111 4.73 -27.71 16.78
C LYS A 111 5.06 -26.38 16.09
N LEU A 112 4.11 -25.81 15.34
CA LEU A 112 4.29 -24.49 14.72
C LEU A 112 4.48 -23.38 15.77
N LEU A 113 3.72 -23.42 16.87
CA LEU A 113 3.90 -22.48 17.98
C LEU A 113 5.24 -22.68 18.71
N ALA A 114 5.66 -23.93 18.89
CA ALA A 114 6.94 -24.26 19.54
C ALA A 114 8.16 -23.77 18.73
N SER A 115 8.13 -23.89 17.40
CA SER A 115 9.20 -23.39 16.53
C SER A 115 9.32 -21.86 16.58
N ARG A 116 8.19 -21.15 16.62
CA ARG A 116 8.17 -19.67 16.72
C ARG A 116 8.74 -19.16 18.04
N ARG A 117 8.53 -19.87 19.16
CA ARG A 117 9.12 -19.52 20.46
C ARG A 117 10.65 -19.65 20.47
N ARG A 118 11.23 -20.55 19.68
CA ARG A 118 12.71 -20.71 19.59
C ARG A 118 13.38 -19.59 18.80
N THR A 119 12.72 -19.03 17.79
CA THR A 119 13.28 -17.92 16.98
C THR A 119 13.19 -16.56 17.70
N SER A 120 12.52 -16.49 18.84
CA SER A 120 12.33 -15.27 19.63
C SER A 120 13.32 -15.13 20.81
N ARG A 121 14.20 -16.11 21.02
CA ARG A 121 15.28 -16.07 22.02
C ARG A 121 16.61 -15.85 21.30
#